data_AF-A0A3M2IHT7-F1
#
_entry.id   AF-A0A3M2IHT7-F1
#
_cell.length_a   1.000
_cell.length_b   1.000
_cell.length_c   1.000
_cell.angle_alpha   90.00
_cell.angle_beta   90.00
_cell.angle_gamma   90.00
#
_symmetry.space_group_name_H-M   'P 1'
#
loop_
_entity.id
_entity.type
_entity.pdbx_description
1 polymer ?
#
loop_
_entity_poly.entity_id
_entity_poly.type
_entity_poly.pdbx_seq_one_letter_code
_entity_poly.pdbx_strand_id
1 'polypeptide(L)'
;MTATSRKQNLRIYATVTVLALIFWFMVKMSKRYDYITEIPLRVVINNPEVCLKYPVSQTVRVEFVGRGIDLLQLMFFHPVYEIDLSDVKDEIVLNLPDHREYVRLPDDQEIEVRSIVTPHQIKFELDKRVEKKVPVVVQAEVTTEAGFTLVGMYPAPDSVRVSGPAAYVDTLSRLVTRKERFERVNQAFRKQVALQYNGEFYAEYDPETVQVLFDVQRLAEKEIEEVPVEVIHVPANLEVVPLPPRATIRARGGEKVLAEAEATDFRILIDFEKQWHRGVTRMTPTLESSLQVVHMEVEPPEFELIVQKKRRKQ
;
A
#
# COMPACT_ATOMS: atom_id res chain seq x y z
N MET A 1 -10.74 -76.47 -17.91
CA MET A 1 -10.73 -76.21 -16.44
C MET A 1 -9.45 -75.51 -15.94
N THR A 2 -8.72 -74.75 -16.76
CA THR A 2 -7.40 -74.19 -16.40
C THR A 2 -7.39 -72.67 -16.14
N ALA A 3 -8.40 -71.93 -16.60
CA ALA A 3 -8.47 -70.47 -16.42
C ALA A 3 -8.88 -70.05 -15.00
N THR A 4 -9.71 -70.84 -14.32
CA THR A 4 -10.20 -70.56 -12.96
C THR A 4 -9.10 -70.76 -11.91
N SER A 5 -8.26 -71.78 -12.08
CA SER A 5 -7.12 -72.06 -11.19
C SER A 5 -6.03 -70.97 -11.26
N ARG A 6 -5.73 -70.44 -12.46
CA ARG A 6 -4.71 -69.38 -12.61
C ARG A 6 -5.11 -68.06 -11.93
N LYS A 7 -6.39 -67.68 -11.97
CA LYS A 7 -6.93 -66.50 -11.27
C LYS A 7 -6.96 -66.69 -9.75
N GLN A 8 -7.24 -67.90 -9.26
CA GLN A 8 -7.19 -68.21 -7.83
C GLN A 8 -5.75 -68.16 -7.28
N ASN A 9 -4.79 -68.72 -8.02
CA ASN A 9 -3.37 -68.66 -7.62
C ASN A 9 -2.86 -67.21 -7.57
N LEU A 10 -3.23 -66.37 -8.54
CA LEU A 10 -2.86 -64.95 -8.54
C LEU A 10 -3.42 -64.19 -7.33
N ARG A 11 -4.66 -64.49 -6.90
CA ARG A 11 -5.24 -63.91 -5.69
C ARG A 11 -4.47 -64.31 -4.44
N ILE A 12 -4.11 -65.59 -4.31
CA ILE A 12 -3.33 -66.08 -3.16
C ILE A 12 -1.95 -65.42 -3.12
N TYR A 13 -1.23 -65.36 -4.25
CA TYR A 13 0.06 -64.67 -4.31
C TYR A 13 -0.07 -63.19 -3.95
N ALA A 14 -1.07 -62.49 -4.50
CA ALA A 14 -1.32 -61.09 -4.15
C ALA A 14 -1.60 -60.91 -2.65
N THR A 15 -2.43 -61.74 -2.04
CA THR A 15 -2.72 -61.68 -0.60
C THR A 15 -1.48 -61.92 0.25
N VAL A 16 -0.68 -62.94 -0.07
CA VAL A 16 0.56 -63.26 0.66
C VAL A 16 1.58 -62.13 0.49
N THR A 17 1.73 -61.59 -0.72
CA THR A 17 2.61 -60.44 -0.98
C THR A 17 2.18 -59.21 -0.18
N VAL A 18 0.88 -58.90 -0.15
CA VAL A 18 0.36 -57.78 0.65
C VAL A 18 0.62 -58.02 2.13
N LEU A 19 0.38 -59.22 2.65
CA LEU A 19 0.63 -59.54 4.05
C LEU A 19 2.12 -59.43 4.40
N ALA A 20 3.00 -59.95 3.54
CA ALA A 20 4.44 -59.82 3.69
C ALA A 20 4.89 -58.34 3.68
N LEU A 21 4.31 -57.51 2.81
CA LEU A 21 4.55 -56.07 2.77
C LEU A 21 4.08 -55.37 4.05
N ILE A 22 2.92 -55.74 4.60
CA ILE A 22 2.41 -55.19 5.86
C ILE A 22 3.35 -55.53 7.02
N PHE A 23 3.78 -56.79 7.15
CA PHE A 23 4.74 -57.18 8.19
C PHE A 23 6.08 -56.47 8.01
N TRP A 24 6.59 -56.41 6.78
CA TRP A 24 7.81 -55.68 6.48
C TRP A 24 7.69 -54.20 6.85
N PHE A 25 6.57 -53.57 6.48
CA PHE A 25 6.27 -52.18 6.82
C PHE A 25 6.20 -51.98 8.33
N MET A 26 5.51 -52.85 9.06
CA MET A 26 5.41 -52.79 10.53
C MET A 26 6.78 -52.89 11.21
N VAL A 27 7.63 -53.83 10.77
CA VAL A 27 9.00 -53.99 11.29
C VAL A 27 9.90 -52.81 10.92
N LYS A 28 9.70 -52.20 9.74
CA LYS A 28 10.44 -51.00 9.35
C LYS A 28 9.99 -49.80 10.18
N MET A 29 8.68 -49.60 10.36
CA MET A 29 8.12 -48.47 11.09
C MET A 29 8.34 -48.55 12.60
N SER A 30 8.64 -49.72 13.16
CA SER A 30 8.96 -49.84 14.58
C SER A 30 10.38 -49.38 14.94
N LYS A 31 11.25 -49.13 13.96
CA LYS A 31 12.61 -48.62 14.19
C LYS A 31 12.60 -47.11 14.45
N ARG A 32 13.61 -46.61 15.17
CA ARG A 32 13.83 -45.18 15.38
C ARG A 32 14.58 -44.55 14.21
N TYR A 33 14.15 -43.35 13.82
CA TYR A 33 14.72 -42.57 12.73
C TYR A 33 14.91 -41.11 13.16
N ASP A 34 15.85 -40.44 12.50
CA ASP A 34 15.99 -38.98 12.55
C ASP A 34 15.16 -38.37 11.42
N TYR A 35 14.38 -37.34 11.73
CA TYR A 35 13.54 -36.65 10.75
C TYR A 35 13.61 -35.14 10.96
N ILE A 36 14.02 -34.41 9.92
CA ILE A 36 14.15 -32.95 9.94
C ILE A 36 13.01 -32.37 9.13
N THR A 37 12.26 -31.45 9.73
CA THR A 37 11.18 -30.72 9.05
C THR A 37 11.11 -29.27 9.54
N GLU A 38 10.48 -28.43 8.74
CA GLU A 38 10.20 -27.04 9.09
C GLU A 38 8.80 -26.95 9.69
N ILE A 39 8.71 -26.35 10.87
CA ILE A 39 7.48 -26.14 11.61
C ILE A 39 7.23 -24.64 11.74
N PRO A 40 5.97 -24.17 11.71
CA PRO A 40 5.68 -22.75 11.85
C PRO A 40 6.06 -22.23 13.24
N LEU A 41 6.60 -21.01 13.27
CA LEU A 41 6.80 -20.23 14.49
C LEU A 41 5.51 -19.49 14.82
N ARG A 42 4.91 -19.79 15.98
CA ARG A 42 3.77 -19.06 16.52
C ARG A 42 4.22 -18.21 17.70
N VAL A 43 4.09 -16.90 17.54
CA VAL A 43 4.32 -15.94 18.62
C VAL A 43 2.97 -15.58 19.23
N VAL A 44 2.81 -15.82 20.54
CA VAL A 44 1.63 -15.47 21.31
C VAL A 44 1.93 -14.19 22.08
N ILE A 45 1.08 -13.18 21.90
CA ILE A 45 1.13 -11.92 22.65
C ILE A 45 -0.30 -11.69 23.17
N ASN A 46 -0.51 -11.89 24.47
CA ASN A 46 -1.85 -11.75 25.06
C ASN A 46 -2.27 -10.28 25.29
N ASN A 47 -1.33 -9.34 25.19
CA ASN A 47 -1.61 -7.91 25.33
C ASN A 47 -1.97 -7.28 23.96
N PRO A 48 -3.21 -6.81 23.75
CA PRO A 48 -3.62 -6.19 22.48
C PRO A 48 -2.95 -4.84 22.21
N GLU A 49 -2.37 -4.19 23.23
CA GLU A 49 -1.68 -2.91 23.10
C GLU A 49 -0.23 -3.05 22.61
N VAL A 50 0.26 -4.27 22.39
CA VAL A 50 1.64 -4.56 21.99
C VAL A 50 1.65 -5.39 20.72
N CYS A 51 2.60 -5.13 19.84
CA CYS A 51 2.86 -5.94 18.65
C CYS A 51 4.36 -6.11 18.42
N LEU A 52 4.71 -7.06 17.54
CA LEU A 52 6.06 -7.14 17.01
C LEU A 52 6.39 -5.84 16.25
N LYS A 53 7.60 -5.32 16.45
CA LYS A 53 8.10 -4.15 15.74
C LYS A 53 8.60 -4.50 14.34
N TYR A 54 9.31 -5.62 14.23
CA TYR A 54 9.90 -6.11 13.00
C TYR A 54 9.38 -7.51 12.67
N PRO A 55 9.27 -7.88 11.38
CA PRO A 55 8.93 -9.23 10.99
C PRO A 55 10.03 -10.21 11.43
N VAL A 56 9.63 -11.39 11.90
CA VAL A 56 10.52 -12.48 12.33
C VAL A 56 10.37 -13.70 11.42
N SER A 57 11.29 -14.67 11.52
CA SER A 57 11.19 -15.93 10.77
C SER A 57 9.85 -16.60 11.01
N GLN A 58 9.19 -17.05 9.94
CA GLN A 58 7.89 -17.72 10.04
C GLN A 58 8.01 -19.21 10.34
N THR A 59 9.20 -19.78 10.21
CA THR A 59 9.46 -21.21 10.41
C THR A 59 10.71 -21.47 11.24
N VAL A 60 10.71 -22.63 11.89
CA VAL A 60 11.83 -23.22 12.64
C VAL A 60 12.07 -24.62 12.09
N ARG A 61 13.31 -24.91 11.71
CA ARG A 61 13.76 -26.24 11.29
C ARG A 61 14.16 -27.05 12.51
N VAL A 62 13.44 -28.14 12.74
CA VAL A 62 13.58 -28.98 13.93
C VAL A 62 13.93 -30.40 13.53
N GLU A 63 14.85 -31.01 14.28
CA GLU A 63 15.23 -32.41 14.16
C GLU A 63 14.48 -33.22 15.23
N PHE A 64 13.62 -34.12 14.77
CA PHE A 64 12.84 -35.04 15.59
C PHE A 64 13.47 -36.44 15.56
N VAL A 65 13.35 -37.16 16.66
CA VAL A 65 13.74 -38.56 16.80
C VAL A 65 12.60 -39.36 17.39
N GLY A 66 12.17 -40.40 16.71
CA GLY A 66 11.02 -41.21 17.13
C GLY A 66 10.91 -42.48 16.33
N ARG A 67 9.93 -43.34 16.64
CA ARG A 67 9.65 -44.51 15.80
C ARG A 67 9.09 -44.05 14.47
N GLY A 68 9.34 -44.80 13.40
CA GLY A 68 8.85 -44.46 12.06
C GLY A 68 7.33 -44.24 12.00
N ILE A 69 6.56 -45.00 12.78
CA ILE A 69 5.10 -44.81 12.85
C ILE A 69 4.71 -43.49 13.53
N ASP A 70 5.39 -43.08 14.59
CA ASP A 70 5.10 -41.82 15.31
C ASP A 70 5.52 -40.62 14.44
N LEU A 71 6.69 -40.68 13.81
CA LEU A 71 7.15 -39.65 12.87
C LEU A 71 6.23 -39.51 11.65
N LEU A 72 5.61 -40.61 11.20
CA LEU A 72 4.61 -40.56 10.15
C LEU A 72 3.35 -39.81 10.62
N GLN A 73 2.92 -40.04 11.87
CA GLN A 73 1.78 -39.33 12.47
C GLN A 73 2.07 -37.84 12.63
N LEU A 74 3.29 -37.46 12.99
CA LEU A 74 3.73 -36.05 13.12
C LEU A 74 3.42 -35.22 11.87
N MET A 75 3.51 -35.81 10.66
CA MET A 75 3.19 -35.13 9.41
C MET A 75 1.72 -34.73 9.28
N PHE A 76 0.81 -35.40 9.99
CA PHE A 76 -0.62 -35.11 10.00
C PHE A 76 -1.03 -34.16 11.12
N PHE A 77 -0.27 -34.12 12.21
CA PHE A 77 -0.58 -33.28 13.38
C PHE A 77 -0.04 -31.85 13.29
N HIS A 78 0.85 -31.56 12.34
CA HIS A 78 1.42 -30.22 12.11
C HIS A 78 1.97 -29.56 13.39
N PRO A 79 3.10 -30.05 13.92
CA PRO A 79 3.75 -29.46 15.10
C PRO A 79 4.02 -27.96 14.91
N VAL A 80 4.08 -27.23 16.01
CA VAL A 80 4.35 -25.78 16.01
C VAL A 80 5.41 -25.43 17.06
N TYR A 81 6.25 -24.44 16.76
CA TYR A 81 7.13 -23.84 17.75
C TYR A 81 6.41 -22.63 18.35
N GLU A 82 5.99 -22.71 19.61
CA GLU A 82 5.15 -21.70 20.24
C GLU A 82 5.91 -20.93 21.32
N ILE A 83 5.99 -19.61 21.17
CA ILE A 83 6.63 -18.73 22.13
C ILE A 83 5.59 -17.76 22.68
N ASP A 84 5.48 -17.70 24.00
CA ASP A 84 4.70 -16.67 24.68
C ASP A 84 5.60 -15.47 25.01
N LEU A 85 5.26 -14.31 24.46
CA LEU A 85 5.95 -13.04 24.70
C LEU A 85 5.11 -12.08 25.55
N SER A 86 4.04 -12.55 26.21
CA SER A 86 3.11 -11.70 26.97
C SER A 86 3.76 -10.94 28.13
N ASP A 87 4.82 -11.50 28.73
CA ASP A 87 5.56 -10.89 29.84
C ASP A 87 6.76 -10.03 29.37
N VAL A 88 7.05 -10.00 28.07
CA VAL A 88 8.16 -9.23 27.51
C VAL A 88 7.71 -7.80 27.24
N LYS A 89 8.49 -6.82 27.69
CA LYS A 89 8.16 -5.39 27.54
C LYS A 89 8.71 -4.78 26.25
N ASP A 90 10.03 -4.88 26.05
CA ASP A 90 10.72 -4.14 24.98
C ASP A 90 11.36 -5.10 23.97
N GLU A 91 12.35 -5.87 24.38
CA GLU A 91 13.02 -6.83 23.51
C GLU A 91 13.43 -8.08 24.27
N ILE A 92 13.50 -9.20 23.53
CA ILE A 92 14.09 -10.43 24.02
C ILE A 92 14.86 -11.10 22.87
N VAL A 93 16.00 -11.67 23.22
CA VAL A 93 16.81 -12.45 22.31
C VAL A 93 16.78 -13.89 22.80
N LEU A 94 16.19 -14.78 22.00
CA LEU A 94 16.04 -16.19 22.36
C LEU A 94 16.99 -17.05 21.54
N ASN A 95 17.76 -17.89 22.24
CA ASN A 95 18.50 -18.99 21.64
C ASN A 95 17.57 -20.20 21.57
N LEU A 96 17.05 -20.49 20.38
CA LEU A 96 16.05 -21.55 20.21
C LEU A 96 16.56 -22.93 20.68
N PRO A 97 17.80 -23.37 20.40
CA PRO A 97 18.28 -24.69 20.81
C PRO A 97 18.23 -24.98 22.32
N ASP A 98 18.20 -23.92 23.13
CA ASP A 98 18.09 -23.99 24.60
C ASP A 98 16.63 -24.18 25.07
N HIS A 99 15.65 -23.93 24.19
CA HIS A 99 14.21 -23.90 24.49
C HIS A 99 13.39 -24.91 23.66
N ARG A 100 13.80 -26.18 23.71
CA ARG A 100 13.14 -27.25 22.94
C ARG A 100 11.72 -27.53 23.42
N GLU A 101 11.44 -27.21 24.67
CA GLU A 101 10.13 -27.31 25.34
C GLU A 101 9.03 -26.46 24.68
N TYR A 102 9.40 -25.49 23.84
CA TYR A 102 8.46 -24.67 23.07
C TYR A 102 7.92 -25.37 21.82
N VAL A 103 8.50 -26.51 21.43
CA VAL A 103 7.93 -27.36 20.38
C VAL A 103 6.71 -28.10 20.95
N ARG A 104 5.52 -27.78 20.44
CA ARG A 104 4.29 -28.48 20.83
C ARG A 104 4.17 -29.80 20.06
N LEU A 105 4.28 -30.89 20.80
CA LEU A 105 4.10 -32.26 20.31
C LEU A 105 2.82 -32.87 20.91
N PRO A 106 2.18 -33.85 20.23
CA PRO A 106 1.09 -34.63 20.81
C PRO A 106 1.57 -35.50 21.99
N ASP A 107 0.78 -35.57 23.06
CA ASP A 107 1.14 -36.29 24.30
C ASP A 107 1.22 -37.83 24.14
N ASP A 108 0.69 -38.38 23.06
CA ASP A 108 0.52 -39.82 22.83
C ASP A 108 1.67 -40.49 22.05
N GLN A 109 2.70 -39.72 21.67
CA GLN A 109 3.75 -40.14 20.75
C GLN A 109 5.14 -40.19 21.41
N GLU A 110 5.91 -41.25 21.12
CA GLU A 110 7.31 -41.41 21.57
C GLU A 110 8.28 -40.64 20.65
N ILE A 111 8.02 -39.34 20.48
CA ILE A 111 8.83 -38.41 19.66
C ILE A 111 9.59 -37.46 20.59
N GLU A 112 10.89 -37.33 20.33
CA GLU A 112 11.78 -36.42 21.05
C GLU A 112 12.32 -35.34 20.09
N VAL A 113 12.47 -34.12 20.61
CA VAL A 113 13.16 -33.04 19.89
C VAL A 113 14.65 -33.17 20.13
N ARG A 114 15.40 -33.63 19.12
CA ARG A 114 16.85 -33.81 19.23
C ARG A 114 17.60 -32.51 19.15
N SER A 115 17.24 -31.65 18.20
CA SER A 115 17.89 -30.35 18.03
C SER A 115 17.01 -29.38 17.26
N ILE A 116 17.31 -28.08 17.42
CA ILE A 116 16.80 -27.04 16.54
C ILE A 116 17.94 -26.64 15.61
N VAL A 117 17.71 -26.85 14.33
CA VAL A 117 18.72 -26.71 13.29
C VAL A 117 18.84 -25.26 12.87
N THR A 118 17.72 -24.55 12.67
CA THR A 118 17.71 -23.15 12.21
C THR A 118 16.35 -22.51 12.49
N PRO A 119 16.27 -21.24 12.87
CA PRO A 119 17.38 -20.37 13.27
C PRO A 119 17.90 -20.74 14.67
N HIS A 120 19.17 -20.44 14.94
CA HIS A 120 19.75 -20.64 16.27
C HIS A 120 19.30 -19.56 17.26
N GLN A 121 19.12 -18.34 16.76
CA GLN A 121 18.77 -17.18 17.56
C GLN A 121 17.70 -16.36 16.83
N ILE A 122 16.69 -15.90 17.57
CA ILE A 122 15.73 -14.93 17.08
C ILE A 122 15.67 -13.78 18.09
N LYS A 123 15.77 -12.55 17.57
CA LYS A 123 15.49 -11.33 18.32
C LYS A 123 14.04 -10.96 18.09
N PHE A 124 13.29 -10.79 19.17
CA PHE A 124 11.95 -10.23 19.16
C PHE A 124 12.03 -8.83 19.75
N GLU A 125 11.61 -7.85 18.96
CA GLU A 125 11.41 -6.48 19.44
C GLU A 125 9.91 -6.20 19.42
N LEU A 126 9.42 -5.69 20.54
CA LEU A 126 8.04 -5.31 20.76
C LEU A 126 7.93 -3.79 20.74
N ASP A 127 6.77 -3.32 20.32
CA ASP A 127 6.41 -1.91 20.38
C ASP A 127 4.91 -1.79 20.68
N LYS A 128 4.49 -0.60 21.08
CA LYS A 128 3.09 -0.29 21.25
C LYS A 128 2.36 -0.44 19.93
N ARG A 129 1.28 -1.22 19.91
CA ARG A 129 0.37 -1.34 18.77
C ARG A 129 -0.48 -0.08 18.68
N VAL A 130 -0.46 0.57 17.53
CA VAL A 130 -1.32 1.72 17.22
C VAL A 130 -2.01 1.53 15.88
N GLU A 131 -3.15 2.20 15.72
CA GLU A 131 -3.96 2.18 14.50
C GLU A 131 -4.19 3.62 14.03
N LYS A 132 -3.99 3.87 12.72
CA LYS A 132 -4.14 5.18 12.12
C LYS A 132 -4.77 5.08 10.74
N LYS A 133 -5.69 5.98 10.41
CA LYS A 133 -6.14 6.19 9.02
C LYS A 133 -5.19 7.15 8.32
N VAL A 134 -4.62 6.70 7.20
CA VAL A 134 -3.61 7.45 6.45
C VAL A 134 -4.10 7.67 5.01
N PRO A 135 -4.06 8.91 4.49
CA PRO A 135 -4.50 9.21 3.13
C PRO A 135 -3.62 8.54 2.07
N VAL A 136 -4.23 8.14 0.95
CA VAL A 136 -3.57 7.45 -0.15
C VAL A 136 -3.23 8.42 -1.27
N VAL A 137 -1.98 8.34 -1.75
CA VAL A 137 -1.46 9.08 -2.89
C VAL A 137 -1.15 8.09 -4.01
N VAL A 138 -1.82 8.26 -5.14
CA VAL A 138 -1.61 7.40 -6.31
C VAL A 138 -0.31 7.79 -7.00
N GLN A 139 0.55 6.80 -7.23
CA GLN A 139 1.75 6.93 -8.07
C GLN A 139 1.52 6.23 -9.40
N ALA A 140 1.28 7.00 -10.45
CA ALA A 140 1.17 6.45 -11.80
C ALA A 140 1.67 7.44 -12.86
N GLU A 141 2.20 6.90 -13.94
CA GLU A 141 2.51 7.62 -15.17
C GLU A 141 1.44 7.29 -16.21
N VAL A 142 0.70 8.29 -16.68
CA VAL A 142 -0.37 8.11 -17.67
C VAL A 142 -0.06 8.95 -18.89
N THR A 143 0.20 8.28 -20.01
CA THR A 143 0.34 8.92 -21.32
C THR A 143 -0.94 8.74 -22.12
N THR A 144 -1.62 9.84 -22.44
CA THR A 144 -2.86 9.84 -23.21
C THR A 144 -2.61 9.84 -24.72
N GLU A 145 -3.61 9.42 -25.50
CA GLU A 145 -3.60 9.67 -26.95
C GLU A 145 -3.86 11.15 -27.27
N ALA A 146 -3.46 11.59 -28.47
CA ALA A 146 -3.74 12.95 -28.93
C ALA A 146 -5.25 13.27 -28.87
N GLY A 147 -5.58 14.45 -28.33
CA GLY A 147 -6.96 14.87 -28.11
C GLY A 147 -7.57 14.41 -26.77
N PHE A 148 -6.77 13.82 -25.87
CA PHE A 148 -7.20 13.43 -24.52
C PHE A 148 -6.24 13.95 -23.45
N THR A 149 -6.76 14.15 -22.24
CA THR A 149 -5.98 14.57 -21.07
C THR A 149 -6.40 13.80 -19.81
N LEU A 150 -5.45 13.56 -18.92
CA LEU A 150 -5.72 13.08 -17.57
C LEU A 150 -6.14 14.29 -16.72
N VAL A 151 -7.36 14.24 -16.19
CA VAL A 151 -7.87 15.24 -15.24
C VAL A 151 -7.35 14.91 -13.85
N GLY A 152 -7.56 13.68 -13.38
CA GLY A 152 -7.20 13.30 -12.02
C GLY A 152 -7.14 11.79 -11.78
N MET A 153 -6.59 11.45 -10.62
CA MET A 153 -6.49 10.07 -10.12
C MET A 153 -7.14 10.00 -8.75
N TYR A 154 -8.26 9.29 -8.65
CA TYR A 154 -9.09 9.29 -7.45
C TYR A 154 -9.09 7.89 -6.83
N PRO A 155 -8.33 7.66 -5.74
CA PRO A 155 -8.37 6.39 -5.02
C PRO A 155 -9.66 6.27 -4.21
N ALA A 156 -10.20 5.05 -4.20
CA ALA A 156 -11.35 4.64 -3.40
C ALA A 156 -11.01 3.30 -2.70
N PRO A 157 -10.90 3.27 -1.36
CA PRO A 157 -11.00 4.42 -0.45
C PRO A 157 -9.85 5.44 -0.63
N ASP A 158 -10.08 6.68 -0.20
CA ASP A 158 -9.10 7.78 -0.23
C ASP A 158 -8.08 7.70 0.92
N SER A 159 -8.34 6.81 1.87
CA SER A 159 -7.55 6.58 3.08
C SER A 159 -7.61 5.10 3.44
N VAL A 160 -6.52 4.62 4.01
CA VAL A 160 -6.34 3.22 4.41
C VAL A 160 -5.99 3.18 5.88
N ARG A 161 -6.51 2.18 6.58
CA ARG A 161 -6.17 1.92 7.97
C ARG A 161 -4.86 1.15 8.03
N VAL A 162 -3.92 1.65 8.83
CA VAL A 162 -2.64 1.01 9.11
C VAL A 162 -2.61 0.68 10.60
N SER A 163 -2.31 -0.57 10.92
CA SER A 163 -2.10 -1.06 12.28
C SER A 163 -0.69 -1.62 12.41
N GLY A 164 0.02 -1.31 13.48
CA GLY A 164 1.40 -1.79 13.65
C GLY A 164 2.14 -1.04 14.76
N PRO A 165 3.49 -1.11 14.77
CA PRO A 165 4.31 -0.47 15.80
C PRO A 165 4.23 1.05 15.72
N ALA A 166 4.07 1.69 16.89
CA ALA A 166 4.00 3.15 17.03
C ALA A 166 5.18 3.86 16.37
N ALA A 167 6.39 3.31 16.51
CA ALA A 167 7.61 3.85 15.90
C ALA A 167 7.51 4.02 14.36
N TYR A 168 6.66 3.24 13.69
CA TYR A 168 6.41 3.36 12.25
C TYR A 168 5.12 4.11 11.96
N VAL A 169 4.01 3.68 12.53
CA VAL A 169 2.67 4.18 12.16
C VAL A 169 2.51 5.67 12.48
N ASP A 170 3.11 6.17 13.57
CA ASP A 170 3.02 7.58 13.93
C ASP A 170 3.74 8.48 12.91
N THR A 171 4.77 7.96 12.25
CA THR A 171 5.54 8.66 11.21
C THR A 171 4.79 8.80 9.88
N LEU A 172 3.74 8.00 9.67
CA LEU A 172 3.00 7.98 8.41
C LEU A 172 2.12 9.23 8.26
N SER A 173 2.46 10.06 7.29
CA SER A 173 1.60 11.18 6.86
C SER A 173 0.76 10.84 5.63
N ARG A 174 1.28 9.99 4.74
CA ARG A 174 0.65 9.57 3.49
C ARG A 174 1.12 8.15 3.14
N LEU A 175 0.26 7.38 2.49
CA LEU A 175 0.60 6.11 1.87
C LEU A 175 0.66 6.30 0.37
N VAL A 176 1.65 5.69 -0.28
CA VAL A 176 1.78 5.72 -1.73
C VAL A 176 1.37 4.38 -2.32
N THR A 177 0.73 4.38 -3.48
CA THR A 177 0.49 3.14 -4.24
C THR A 177 1.78 2.68 -4.91
N ARG A 178 1.83 1.41 -5.32
CA ARG A 178 2.86 0.94 -6.25
C ARG A 178 2.79 1.75 -7.54
N LYS A 179 3.97 2.02 -8.11
CA LYS A 179 4.09 2.78 -9.36
C LYS A 179 3.55 1.97 -10.53
N GLU A 180 2.58 2.54 -11.23
CA GLU A 180 2.00 1.97 -12.44
C GLU A 180 2.30 2.86 -13.66
N ARG A 181 2.28 2.28 -14.86
CA ARG A 181 2.43 3.03 -16.12
C ARG A 181 1.37 2.60 -17.12
N PHE A 182 0.69 3.58 -17.70
CA PHE A 182 -0.33 3.40 -18.72
C PHE A 182 0.01 4.27 -19.94
N GLU A 183 -0.11 3.69 -21.12
CA GLU A 183 0.19 4.37 -22.38
C GLU A 183 -1.02 4.31 -23.31
N ARG A 184 -1.14 5.33 -24.17
CA ARG A 184 -2.20 5.41 -25.19
C ARG A 184 -3.60 5.32 -24.59
N VAL A 185 -3.80 5.97 -23.44
CA VAL A 185 -5.11 6.01 -22.80
C VAL A 185 -5.99 7.07 -23.48
N ASN A 186 -7.22 6.69 -23.83
CA ASN A 186 -8.18 7.57 -24.51
C ASN A 186 -9.57 7.56 -23.86
N GLN A 187 -9.71 6.93 -22.69
CA GLN A 187 -10.96 6.94 -21.93
C GLN A 187 -10.69 6.73 -20.44
N ALA A 188 -11.59 7.24 -19.60
CA ALA A 188 -11.52 6.99 -18.16
C ALA A 188 -11.63 5.49 -17.85
N PHE A 189 -10.87 5.04 -16.85
CA PHE A 189 -10.84 3.64 -16.46
C PHE A 189 -10.60 3.47 -14.96
N ARG A 190 -10.98 2.31 -14.44
CA ARG A 190 -10.72 1.93 -13.04
C ARG A 190 -9.70 0.80 -13.00
N LYS A 191 -8.78 0.89 -12.04
CA LYS A 191 -7.77 -0.14 -11.81
C LYS A 191 -7.58 -0.36 -10.32
N GLN A 192 -7.49 -1.63 -9.92
CA GLN A 192 -7.06 -1.98 -8.57
C GLN A 192 -5.53 -1.88 -8.50
N VAL A 193 -5.03 -1.06 -7.58
CA VAL A 193 -3.60 -0.81 -7.39
C VAL A 193 -3.22 -1.17 -5.96
N ALA A 194 -2.15 -1.92 -5.80
CA ALA A 194 -1.64 -2.29 -4.47
C ALA A 194 -0.93 -1.11 -3.81
N LEU A 195 -1.00 -1.06 -2.48
CA LEU A 195 -0.21 -0.11 -1.71
C LEU A 195 1.28 -0.50 -1.73
N GLN A 196 2.14 0.49 -1.58
CA GLN A 196 3.56 0.25 -1.35
C GLN A 196 3.79 0.04 0.16
N TYR A 197 4.17 -1.17 0.53
CA TYR A 197 4.42 -1.54 1.93
C TYR A 197 5.84 -1.22 2.35
N ASN A 198 6.03 -0.91 3.64
CA ASN A 198 7.35 -0.96 4.24
C ASN A 198 7.59 -2.38 4.79
N GLY A 199 8.48 -3.14 4.17
CA GLY A 199 8.84 -4.49 4.60
C GLY A 199 9.74 -4.54 5.84
N GLU A 200 10.24 -3.39 6.30
CA GLU A 200 11.06 -3.32 7.50
C GLU A 200 10.24 -3.56 8.76
N PHE A 201 9.05 -2.95 8.87
CA PHE A 201 8.21 -3.03 10.07
C PHE A 201 7.08 -4.04 9.91
N TYR A 202 6.66 -4.64 11.02
CA TYR A 202 5.51 -5.53 11.05
C TYR A 202 4.20 -4.72 11.14
N ALA A 203 3.72 -4.26 9.98
CA ALA A 203 2.50 -3.48 9.86
C ALA A 203 1.46 -4.14 8.94
N GLU A 204 0.20 -3.96 9.28
CA GLU A 204 -0.98 -4.45 8.57
C GLU A 204 -1.71 -3.27 7.91
N TYR A 205 -2.17 -3.46 6.67
CA TYR A 205 -2.85 -2.44 5.86
C TYR A 205 -4.23 -2.94 5.45
N ASP A 206 -5.28 -2.19 5.80
CA ASP A 206 -6.67 -2.55 5.52
C ASP A 206 -7.41 -1.38 4.84
N PRO A 207 -7.77 -1.49 3.54
CA PRO A 207 -7.44 -2.58 2.62
C PRO A 207 -5.99 -2.51 2.09
N GLU A 208 -5.46 -3.65 1.66
CA GLU A 208 -4.14 -3.80 1.01
C GLU A 208 -4.06 -3.18 -0.40
N THR A 209 -5.21 -3.04 -1.05
CA THR A 209 -5.34 -2.50 -2.41
C THR A 209 -6.46 -1.48 -2.45
N VAL A 210 -6.32 -0.48 -3.31
CA VAL A 210 -7.35 0.52 -3.55
C VAL A 210 -7.81 0.49 -5.00
N GLN A 211 -9.08 0.80 -5.25
CA GLN A 211 -9.57 1.01 -6.61
C GLN A 211 -9.30 2.48 -6.98
N VAL A 212 -8.54 2.71 -8.04
CA VAL A 212 -8.26 4.06 -8.54
C VAL A 212 -9.07 4.31 -9.80
N LEU A 213 -9.81 5.42 -9.82
CA LEU A 213 -10.38 6.00 -11.04
C LEU A 213 -9.35 6.92 -11.68
N PHE A 214 -8.91 6.59 -12.88
CA PHE A 214 -8.12 7.46 -13.73
C PHE A 214 -9.09 8.22 -14.64
N ASP A 215 -9.36 9.48 -14.32
CA ASP A 215 -10.30 10.30 -15.07
C ASP A 215 -9.60 10.90 -16.30
N VAL A 216 -9.78 10.23 -17.44
CA VAL A 216 -9.29 10.68 -18.73
C VAL A 216 -10.45 11.18 -19.57
N GLN A 217 -10.31 12.41 -20.05
CA GLN A 217 -11.34 13.12 -20.78
C GLN A 217 -10.82 13.63 -22.12
N ARG A 218 -11.74 13.93 -23.05
CA ARG A 218 -11.39 14.62 -24.29
C ARG A 218 -10.86 16.00 -23.94
N LEU A 219 -9.81 16.41 -24.65
CA LEU A 219 -9.27 17.75 -24.53
C LEU A 219 -10.20 18.72 -25.23
N ALA A 220 -10.64 19.75 -24.51
CA ALA A 220 -11.47 20.83 -25.03
C ALA A 220 -10.83 22.18 -24.70
N GLU A 221 -11.33 23.21 -25.36
CA GLU A 221 -10.99 24.61 -25.12
C GLU A 221 -12.29 25.39 -24.87
N LYS A 222 -12.28 26.26 -23.86
CA LYS A 222 -13.41 27.12 -23.51
C LYS A 222 -12.92 28.54 -23.24
N GLU A 223 -13.65 29.51 -23.79
CA GLU A 223 -13.49 30.91 -23.44
C GLU A 223 -14.41 31.24 -22.26
N ILE A 224 -13.83 31.73 -21.16
CA ILE A 224 -14.54 32.21 -19.98
C ILE A 224 -14.47 33.73 -20.01
N GLU A 225 -15.59 34.36 -20.33
CA GLU A 225 -15.70 35.81 -20.44
C GLU A 225 -15.95 36.49 -19.08
N GLU A 226 -15.73 37.81 -19.03
CA GLU A 226 -16.09 38.69 -17.91
C GLU A 226 -15.41 38.36 -16.57
N VAL A 227 -14.22 37.74 -16.59
CA VAL A 227 -13.45 37.43 -15.37
C VAL A 227 -12.84 38.72 -14.81
N PRO A 228 -13.07 39.06 -13.52
CA PRO A 228 -12.55 40.28 -12.91
C PRO A 228 -11.02 40.24 -12.78
N VAL A 229 -10.38 41.38 -13.05
CA VAL A 229 -8.94 41.57 -12.86
C VAL A 229 -8.70 42.22 -11.50
N GLU A 230 -8.01 41.51 -10.62
CA GLU A 230 -7.71 41.95 -9.27
C GLU A 230 -6.26 42.46 -9.17
N VAL A 231 -6.08 43.65 -8.59
CA VAL A 231 -4.75 44.19 -8.29
C VAL A 231 -4.45 43.97 -6.82
N ILE A 232 -3.41 43.20 -6.53
CA ILE A 232 -2.99 42.84 -5.17
C ILE A 232 -1.76 43.66 -4.75
N HIS A 233 -1.51 43.72 -3.43
CA HIS A 233 -0.39 44.48 -2.83
C HIS A 233 -0.38 45.98 -3.15
N VAL A 234 -1.58 46.59 -3.26
CA VAL A 234 -1.71 48.04 -3.48
C VAL A 234 -1.46 48.82 -2.17
N PRO A 235 -0.57 49.84 -2.16
CA PRO A 235 -0.35 50.70 -0.99
C PRO A 235 -1.63 51.40 -0.51
N ALA A 236 -1.82 51.53 0.81
CA ALA A 236 -3.06 52.03 1.41
C ALA A 236 -3.47 53.47 1.00
N ASN A 237 -2.51 54.27 0.55
CA ASN A 237 -2.69 55.65 0.08
C ASN A 237 -3.05 55.75 -1.42
N LEU A 238 -3.07 54.63 -2.14
CA LEU A 238 -3.34 54.57 -3.56
C LEU A 238 -4.65 53.81 -3.84
N GLU A 239 -5.24 54.15 -4.97
CA GLU A 239 -6.35 53.44 -5.60
C GLU A 239 -5.86 53.08 -7.01
N VAL A 240 -5.89 51.79 -7.33
CA VAL A 240 -5.31 51.26 -8.57
C VAL A 240 -6.38 50.45 -9.28
N VAL A 241 -6.64 50.78 -10.54
CA VAL A 241 -7.65 50.12 -11.37
C VAL A 241 -7.00 49.58 -12.64
N PRO A 242 -7.17 48.29 -12.96
CA PRO A 242 -6.70 47.73 -14.21
C PRO A 242 -7.62 48.12 -15.38
N LEU A 243 -7.04 48.30 -16.56
CA LEU A 243 -7.73 48.58 -17.80
C LEU A 243 -7.34 47.51 -18.85
N PRO A 244 -8.29 46.69 -19.33
CA PRO A 244 -9.69 46.61 -18.89
C PRO A 244 -9.85 46.00 -17.49
N PRO A 245 -10.95 46.31 -16.75
CA PRO A 245 -11.21 45.75 -15.42
C PRO A 245 -11.69 44.29 -15.45
N ARG A 246 -12.04 43.78 -16.64
CA ARG A 246 -12.46 42.41 -16.91
C ARG A 246 -11.77 41.91 -18.16
N ALA A 247 -11.54 40.61 -18.22
CA ALA A 247 -10.90 39.96 -19.34
C ALA A 247 -11.45 38.56 -19.58
N THR A 248 -11.09 38.01 -20.73
CA THR A 248 -11.48 36.66 -21.12
C THR A 248 -10.32 35.70 -20.84
N ILE A 249 -10.62 34.53 -20.28
CA ILE A 249 -9.65 33.44 -20.11
C ILE A 249 -9.94 32.38 -21.16
N ARG A 250 -8.92 31.99 -21.94
CA ARG A 250 -8.94 30.77 -22.74
C ARG A 250 -8.37 29.64 -21.92
N ALA A 251 -9.21 28.68 -21.53
CA ALA A 251 -8.78 27.50 -20.77
C ALA A 251 -8.82 26.25 -21.65
N ARG A 252 -7.77 25.43 -21.58
CA ARG A 252 -7.70 24.09 -22.16
C ARG A 252 -7.67 23.04 -21.06
N GLY A 253 -8.49 22.00 -21.19
CA GLY A 253 -8.67 21.00 -20.15
C GLY A 253 -9.62 19.87 -20.54
N GLY A 254 -10.02 19.07 -19.56
CA GLY A 254 -11.02 18.02 -19.77
C GLY A 254 -12.38 18.62 -20.12
N GLU A 255 -13.04 18.07 -21.13
CA GLU A 255 -14.34 18.53 -21.64
C GLU A 255 -15.40 18.71 -20.54
N LYS A 256 -15.49 17.77 -19.58
CA LYS A 256 -16.48 17.85 -18.49
C LYS A 256 -16.11 18.92 -17.47
N VAL A 257 -14.83 19.03 -17.13
CA VAL A 257 -14.31 20.07 -16.22
C VAL A 257 -14.61 21.45 -16.78
N LEU A 258 -14.34 21.66 -18.07
CA LEU A 258 -14.60 22.94 -18.73
C LEU A 258 -16.10 23.20 -18.94
N ALA A 259 -16.91 22.17 -19.17
CA ALA A 259 -18.35 22.34 -19.30
C ALA A 259 -18.97 22.99 -18.06
N GLU A 260 -18.52 22.58 -16.87
CA GLU A 260 -18.99 23.09 -15.57
C GLU A 260 -18.27 24.35 -15.08
N ALA A 261 -17.17 24.76 -15.74
CA ALA A 261 -16.36 25.89 -15.31
C ALA A 261 -17.09 27.24 -15.42
N GLU A 262 -17.02 28.04 -14.36
CA GLU A 262 -17.60 29.38 -14.26
C GLU A 262 -16.53 30.46 -14.07
N ALA A 263 -16.87 31.74 -14.28
CA ALA A 263 -15.93 32.85 -14.11
C ALA A 263 -15.36 32.95 -12.68
N THR A 264 -16.08 32.47 -11.66
CA THR A 264 -15.65 32.45 -10.26
C THR A 264 -14.56 31.42 -9.96
N ASP A 265 -14.37 30.44 -10.84
CA ASP A 265 -13.32 29.42 -10.71
C ASP A 265 -11.94 29.92 -11.14
N PHE A 266 -11.87 31.15 -11.64
CA PHE A 266 -10.66 31.75 -12.16
C PHE A 266 -10.41 33.11 -11.54
N ARG A 267 -9.13 33.42 -11.34
CA ARG A 267 -8.69 34.72 -10.84
C ARG A 267 -7.55 35.23 -11.70
N ILE A 268 -7.67 36.50 -12.11
CA ILE A 268 -6.64 37.22 -12.85
C ILE A 268 -6.01 38.21 -11.87
N LEU A 269 -4.76 37.96 -11.48
CA LEU A 269 -4.08 38.72 -10.44
C LEU A 269 -2.93 39.55 -11.02
N ILE A 270 -2.87 40.83 -10.67
CA ILE A 270 -1.73 41.70 -10.97
C ILE A 270 -1.07 42.13 -9.66
N ASP A 271 0.19 41.73 -9.47
CA ASP A 271 0.96 42.08 -8.28
C ASP A 271 1.57 43.48 -8.45
N PHE A 272 0.95 44.48 -7.80
CA PHE A 272 1.35 45.88 -7.93
C PHE A 272 2.77 46.12 -7.44
N GLU A 273 3.14 45.58 -6.28
CA GLU A 273 4.43 45.83 -5.65
C GLU A 273 5.59 45.28 -6.49
N LYS A 274 5.40 44.11 -7.11
CA LYS A 274 6.45 43.47 -7.92
C LYS A 274 6.61 44.08 -9.31
N GLN A 275 5.49 44.45 -9.94
CA GLN A 275 5.51 44.84 -11.35
C GLN A 275 5.55 46.35 -11.54
N TRP A 276 5.07 47.14 -10.58
CA TRP A 276 4.89 48.59 -10.78
C TRP A 276 6.15 49.36 -10.41
N HIS A 277 6.71 50.06 -11.39
CA HIS A 277 7.69 51.11 -11.17
C HIS A 277 7.51 52.26 -12.16
N ARG A 278 8.12 53.41 -11.86
CA ARG A 278 8.07 54.58 -12.75
C ARG A 278 8.55 54.21 -14.15
N GLY A 279 7.68 54.43 -15.15
CA GLY A 279 7.95 54.15 -16.56
C GLY A 279 7.30 52.88 -17.12
N VAL A 280 6.72 52.02 -16.28
CA VAL A 280 5.97 50.83 -16.73
C VAL A 280 4.49 51.14 -16.79
N THR A 281 3.92 51.00 -17.98
CA THR A 281 2.49 51.23 -18.22
C THR A 281 1.71 49.92 -18.34
N ARG A 282 2.36 48.82 -18.73
CA ARG A 282 1.74 47.53 -19.05
C ARG A 282 2.27 46.42 -18.16
N MET A 283 1.39 45.51 -17.79
CA MET A 283 1.67 44.44 -16.83
C MET A 283 1.05 43.13 -17.28
N THR A 284 1.75 42.03 -16.96
CA THR A 284 1.29 40.68 -17.26
C THR A 284 0.65 40.09 -16.01
N PRO A 285 -0.61 39.64 -16.08
CA PRO A 285 -1.26 39.05 -14.92
C PRO A 285 -0.77 37.64 -14.66
N THR A 286 -1.00 37.16 -13.44
CA THR A 286 -0.90 35.76 -13.04
C THR A 286 -2.29 35.16 -13.01
N LEU A 287 -2.45 33.95 -13.54
CA LEU A 287 -3.72 33.23 -13.55
C LEU A 287 -3.72 32.18 -12.44
N GLU A 288 -4.79 32.18 -11.64
CA GLU A 288 -5.07 31.14 -10.65
C GLU A 288 -6.42 30.49 -10.99
N SER A 289 -6.53 29.19 -10.76
CA SER A 289 -7.80 28.47 -10.89
C SER A 289 -7.96 27.42 -9.81
N SER A 290 -9.21 27.22 -9.36
CA SER A 290 -9.62 26.11 -8.49
C SER A 290 -9.73 24.78 -9.25
N LEU A 291 -9.78 24.82 -10.58
CA LEU A 291 -10.00 23.66 -11.44
C LEU A 291 -8.67 23.07 -11.95
N GLN A 292 -8.68 21.76 -12.21
CA GLN A 292 -7.55 21.08 -12.86
C GLN A 292 -7.63 21.28 -14.37
N VAL A 293 -7.01 22.36 -14.84
CA VAL A 293 -6.86 22.70 -16.26
C VAL A 293 -5.43 22.46 -16.73
N VAL A 294 -5.28 22.12 -18.00
CA VAL A 294 -3.98 21.81 -18.63
C VAL A 294 -3.23 23.09 -18.97
N HIS A 295 -3.96 24.10 -19.48
CA HIS A 295 -3.39 25.37 -19.89
C HIS A 295 -4.41 26.49 -19.73
N MET A 296 -3.94 27.70 -19.43
CA MET A 296 -4.76 28.90 -19.38
C MET A 296 -4.02 30.07 -20.02
N GLU A 297 -4.74 30.88 -20.78
CA GLU A 297 -4.27 32.15 -21.33
C GLU A 297 -5.33 33.23 -21.06
N VAL A 298 -4.89 34.48 -21.02
CA VAL A 298 -5.76 35.63 -20.80
C VAL A 298 -5.71 36.58 -21.99
N GLU A 299 -6.87 37.09 -22.36
CA GLU A 299 -7.05 38.05 -23.44
C GLU A 299 -7.76 39.30 -22.89
N PRO A 300 -7.10 40.49 -22.87
CA PRO A 300 -5.76 40.78 -23.40
C PRO A 300 -4.61 40.21 -22.53
N PRO A 301 -3.40 40.00 -23.09
CA PRO A 301 -2.25 39.46 -22.35
C PRO A 301 -1.57 40.47 -21.42
N GLU A 302 -1.82 41.76 -21.64
CA GLU A 302 -1.26 42.86 -20.87
C GLU A 302 -2.36 43.84 -20.45
N PHE A 303 -2.21 44.40 -19.24
CA PHE A 303 -3.14 45.36 -18.66
C PHE A 303 -2.43 46.66 -18.31
N GLU A 304 -3.12 47.78 -18.52
CA GLU A 304 -2.66 49.08 -18.02
C GLU A 304 -3.21 49.36 -16.64
N LEU A 305 -2.39 49.89 -15.72
CA LEU A 305 -2.82 50.26 -14.38
C LEU A 305 -2.98 51.77 -14.24
N ILE A 306 -4.20 52.21 -13.92
CA ILE A 306 -4.51 53.59 -13.59
C ILE A 306 -4.30 53.77 -12.08
N VAL A 307 -3.28 54.53 -11.69
CA VAL A 307 -2.93 54.80 -10.29
C VAL A 307 -3.40 56.19 -9.88
N GLN A 308 -4.23 56.27 -8.84
CA GLN A 308 -4.72 57.53 -8.26
C GLN A 308 -4.43 57.59 -6.76
N LYS A 309 -4.26 58.79 -6.21
CA LYS A 309 -4.20 58.97 -4.75
C LYS A 309 -5.61 58.84 -4.18
N LYS A 310 -5.77 57.99 -3.17
CA LYS A 310 -7.04 57.78 -2.48
C LYS A 310 -7.48 59.11 -1.85
N ARG A 311 -8.62 59.67 -2.29
CA ARG A 311 -9.17 60.88 -1.67
C ARG A 311 -9.57 60.55 -0.22
N ARG A 312 -9.03 61.28 0.76
CA ARG A 312 -9.54 61.24 2.14
C ARG A 312 -11.03 61.62 2.09
N LYS A 313 -11.93 60.68 2.37
CA LYS A 313 -13.31 61.01 2.73
C LYS A 313 -13.22 61.81 4.03
N GLN A 314 -13.56 63.10 3.96
CA GLN A 314 -14.01 63.87 5.13
C GLN A 314 -15.34 63.30 5.60
#